data_AF-A0A952AB63-F1
#
_entry.id   AF-A0A952AB63-F1
#
_cell.length_a   1.000
_cell.length_b   1.000
_cell.length_c   1.000
_cell.angle_alpha   90.00
_cell.angle_beta   90.00
_cell.angle_gamma   90.00
#
_symmetry.space_group_name_H-M   'P 1'
#
loop_
_entity.id
_entity.type
_entity.pdbx_description
1 polymer ?
#
loop_
_entity_poly.entity_id
_entity_poly.type
_entity_poly.pdbx_seq_one_letter_code
_entity_poly.pdbx_strand_id
1 'polypeptide(L)'
;PAVMREEQQARHKLAPGGYGLADFADRFDPKSLPRRRMADEEQGRLLRPASAEFVAAFEQRGAQWVSLDCHRSQYGYPVRVAIALALENRHRAVTFATFACSGAEVGEGLFLDMPAREDVRQPGGVKARAQLDALADLICRNGAVGRTLAASYTLPLYQRGSTQIAARRIDKTWCPPQARKRPIDLTLLSLGGNDVGFSALAAYAITENAGDLAPIVQWVGDQIRFGPDVARVYLDVLDERFRAMKDALRDGFGVEPARVVQTAYEPIQFDESGNVCGAQPTLGMDVHPRLRLGRARIEETAAFLKDFLARLQCISNGRRANCPAGLATGAGTGFHLVTEHQPKFTRRGMCARDPKAAERDGALMAMPRKSLVTDEFKPFSPSAMLPYAARWRLFRTPNDAFLIANTHREGISPFDILQPAYAALYSGAIHPSAEAHAIVADHVLPYARKVLERRPAPGSIEVRPTPENRQEGR
;
A
#
# COMPACT_ATOMS: atom_id res chain seq x y z
N PRO A 1 -25.50 -23.29 -6.84
CA PRO A 1 -26.90 -22.79 -7.00
C PRO A 1 -27.79 -22.92 -5.75
N ALA A 2 -27.43 -23.72 -4.73
CA ALA A 2 -28.15 -23.76 -3.45
C ALA A 2 -27.66 -22.72 -2.41
N VAL A 3 -26.36 -22.39 -2.42
CA VAL A 3 -25.74 -21.44 -1.46
C VAL A 3 -26.23 -19.99 -1.64
N MET A 4 -26.56 -19.58 -2.87
CA MET A 4 -27.11 -18.24 -3.15
C MET A 4 -28.55 -18.03 -2.64
N ARG A 5 -29.31 -19.11 -2.42
CA ARG A 5 -30.69 -19.01 -1.89
C ARG A 5 -30.71 -18.86 -0.36
N GLU A 6 -29.76 -19.46 0.35
CA GLU A 6 -29.65 -19.30 1.81
C GLU A 6 -29.12 -17.91 2.20
N GLU A 7 -28.16 -17.34 1.45
CA GLU A 7 -27.74 -15.94 1.65
C GLU A 7 -28.86 -14.94 1.33
N GLN A 8 -29.72 -15.22 0.32
CA GLN A 8 -30.89 -14.38 0.04
C GLN A 8 -32.02 -14.55 1.06
N GLN A 9 -32.21 -15.73 1.64
CA GLN A 9 -33.18 -15.94 2.73
C GLN A 9 -32.72 -15.33 4.06
N ALA A 10 -31.41 -15.31 4.33
CA ALA A 10 -30.85 -14.55 5.46
C ALA A 10 -31.04 -13.03 5.30
N ARG A 11 -31.03 -12.51 4.05
CA ARG A 11 -31.35 -11.11 3.74
C ARG A 11 -32.83 -10.76 3.92
N HIS A 12 -33.76 -11.71 3.74
CA HIS A 12 -35.20 -11.46 3.89
C HIS A 12 -35.72 -11.57 5.33
N LYS A 13 -35.00 -12.22 6.24
CA LYS A 13 -35.37 -12.30 7.67
C LYS A 13 -34.87 -11.12 8.52
N LEU A 14 -34.10 -10.20 7.94
CA LEU A 14 -33.68 -8.97 8.59
C LEU A 14 -34.55 -7.82 8.08
N ALA A 15 -35.58 -7.48 8.87
CA ALA A 15 -36.44 -6.33 8.58
C ALA A 15 -35.60 -5.04 8.41
N PRO A 16 -35.93 -4.17 7.45
CA PRO A 16 -35.26 -2.89 7.29
C PRO A 16 -35.75 -1.92 8.38
N GLY A 17 -35.02 -1.85 9.50
CA GLY A 17 -35.26 -0.87 10.55
C GLY A 17 -35.23 -1.47 11.95
N GLY A 18 -34.03 -1.61 12.52
CA GLY A 18 -33.91 -2.08 13.91
C GLY A 18 -32.49 -2.41 14.37
N TYR A 19 -31.46 -1.71 13.89
CA TYR A 19 -30.20 -1.65 14.65
C TYR A 19 -30.22 -0.33 15.41
N GLY A 20 -30.76 -0.38 16.63
CA GLY A 20 -30.70 0.77 17.54
C GLY A 20 -29.24 1.08 17.82
N LEU A 21 -28.80 2.29 17.44
CA LEU A 21 -27.56 2.86 17.93
C LEU A 21 -27.73 3.01 19.45
N ALA A 22 -27.14 2.10 20.22
CA ALA A 22 -27.23 2.15 21.68
C ALA A 22 -26.31 3.25 22.23
N ASP A 23 -26.77 3.86 23.32
CA ASP A 23 -26.18 4.99 24.04
C ASP A 23 -24.68 4.82 24.34
N PHE A 24 -23.89 5.88 24.12
CA PHE A 24 -22.44 5.93 24.31
C PHE A 24 -22.01 5.94 25.81
N ALA A 25 -22.98 5.84 26.73
CA ALA A 25 -22.79 5.95 28.17
C ALA A 25 -22.31 4.66 28.87
N ASP A 26 -22.24 3.52 28.17
CA ASP A 26 -21.78 2.27 28.77
C ASP A 26 -20.26 2.32 29.06
N ARG A 27 -19.87 2.02 30.29
CA ARG A 27 -18.46 1.82 30.65
C ARG A 27 -17.98 0.54 29.96
N PHE A 28 -17.06 0.66 29.01
CA PHE A 28 -16.41 -0.48 28.34
C PHE A 28 -15.05 -0.77 28.97
N ASP A 29 -14.66 -2.04 29.03
CA ASP A 29 -13.27 -2.41 29.31
C ASP A 29 -12.42 -2.20 28.03
N PRO A 30 -11.39 -1.33 28.06
CA PRO A 30 -10.53 -1.08 26.91
C PRO A 30 -9.75 -2.32 26.44
N LYS A 31 -9.67 -3.38 27.25
CA LYS A 31 -9.04 -4.67 26.89
C LYS A 31 -10.01 -5.65 26.24
N SER A 32 -11.32 -5.42 26.33
CA SER A 32 -12.36 -6.28 25.77
C SER A 32 -12.53 -6.03 24.27
N LEU A 33 -11.59 -6.55 23.49
CA LEU A 33 -11.55 -6.41 22.03
C LEU A 33 -12.09 -7.67 21.32
N PRO A 34 -12.61 -7.52 20.09
CA PRO A 34 -12.98 -8.65 19.26
C PRO A 34 -11.77 -9.51 18.96
N ARG A 35 -11.94 -10.82 19.10
CA ARG A 35 -10.97 -11.82 18.65
C ARG A 35 -11.65 -12.82 17.74
N ARG A 36 -10.84 -13.48 16.92
CA ARG A 36 -11.32 -14.60 16.10
C ARG A 36 -11.76 -15.76 16.98
N ARG A 37 -12.78 -16.47 16.49
CA ARG A 37 -13.18 -17.77 17.05
C ARG A 37 -12.09 -18.78 16.74
N MET A 38 -11.52 -19.36 17.79
CA MET A 38 -10.46 -20.36 17.68
C MET A 38 -11.02 -21.76 17.44
N ALA A 39 -10.19 -22.66 16.91
CA ALA A 39 -10.60 -24.03 16.56
C ALA A 39 -10.98 -24.88 17.77
N ASP A 40 -10.32 -24.67 18.91
CA ASP A 40 -10.64 -25.32 20.18
C ASP A 40 -12.03 -24.91 20.68
N GLU A 41 -12.42 -23.65 20.51
CA GLU A 41 -13.74 -23.15 20.92
C GLU A 41 -14.89 -23.71 20.08
N GLU A 42 -14.62 -24.08 18.82
CA GLU A 42 -15.58 -24.81 17.99
C GLU A 42 -15.81 -26.24 18.52
N GLN A 43 -14.82 -26.80 19.20
CA GLN A 43 -14.87 -28.11 19.83
C GLN A 43 -15.36 -28.07 21.29
N GLY A 44 -15.82 -26.90 21.77
CA GLY A 44 -16.23 -26.71 23.16
C GLY A 44 -15.06 -26.77 24.17
N ARG A 45 -13.82 -26.62 23.70
CA ARG A 45 -12.63 -26.58 24.53
C ARG A 45 -12.25 -25.13 24.79
N LEU A 46 -11.73 -24.88 25.99
CA LEU A 46 -11.17 -23.59 26.37
C LEU A 46 -9.71 -23.79 26.71
N LEU A 47 -8.81 -23.40 25.80
CA LEU A 47 -7.38 -23.41 26.08
C LEU A 47 -7.05 -22.38 27.16
N ARG A 48 -6.10 -22.71 28.03
CA ARG A 48 -5.66 -21.79 29.08
C ARG A 48 -5.07 -20.53 28.42
N PRO A 49 -5.52 -19.32 28.80
CA PRO A 49 -4.97 -18.07 28.28
C PRO A 49 -3.43 -18.06 28.29
N ALA A 50 -2.84 -17.68 27.15
CA ALA A 50 -1.38 -17.61 26.95
C ALA A 50 -0.61 -18.93 27.13
N SER A 51 -1.27 -20.10 27.14
CA SER A 51 -0.56 -21.38 27.00
C SER A 51 0.04 -21.54 25.60
N ALA A 52 1.02 -22.43 25.44
CA ALA A 52 1.62 -22.69 24.13
C ALA A 52 0.57 -23.17 23.11
N GLU A 53 -0.38 -23.99 23.56
CA GLU A 53 -1.50 -24.46 22.74
C GLU A 53 -2.44 -23.31 22.36
N PHE A 54 -2.76 -22.42 23.31
CA PHE A 54 -3.58 -21.23 23.06
C PHE A 54 -2.92 -20.36 21.99
N VAL A 55 -1.64 -20.03 22.16
CA VAL A 55 -0.90 -19.20 21.21
C VAL A 55 -0.87 -19.85 19.83
N ALA A 56 -0.57 -21.15 19.75
CA ALA A 56 -0.56 -21.86 18.47
C ALA A 56 -1.93 -21.86 17.78
N ALA A 57 -3.00 -22.16 18.50
CA ALA A 57 -4.37 -22.17 17.96
C ALA A 57 -4.82 -20.77 17.52
N PHE A 58 -4.41 -19.75 18.27
CA PHE A 58 -4.72 -18.36 18.00
C PHE A 58 -4.02 -17.83 16.73
N GLU A 59 -2.72 -18.12 16.57
CA GLU A 59 -1.94 -17.73 15.39
C GLU A 59 -2.43 -18.44 14.12
N GLN A 60 -2.82 -19.72 14.21
CA GLN A 60 -3.34 -20.48 13.07
C GLN A 60 -4.62 -19.88 12.46
N ARG A 61 -5.39 -19.11 13.24
CA ARG A 61 -6.62 -18.46 12.76
C ARG A 61 -6.36 -17.07 12.17
N GLY A 62 -5.10 -16.60 12.17
CA GLY A 62 -4.59 -15.41 11.47
C GLY A 62 -5.17 -15.18 10.08
N ALA A 63 -5.52 -13.94 9.74
CA ALA A 63 -5.59 -13.57 8.33
C ALA A 63 -4.16 -13.59 7.76
N GLN A 64 -3.96 -14.26 6.63
CA GLN A 64 -2.63 -14.46 6.05
C GLN A 64 -2.49 -13.66 4.76
N TRP A 65 -1.32 -13.03 4.56
CA TRP A 65 -0.98 -12.44 3.29
C TRP A 65 -0.58 -13.51 2.28
N VAL A 66 -1.05 -13.38 1.05
CA VAL A 66 -0.61 -14.23 -0.06
C VAL A 66 0.88 -14.01 -0.38
N SER A 67 1.39 -12.80 -0.11
CA SER A 67 2.79 -12.40 -0.25
C SER A 67 3.25 -11.82 1.08
N LEU A 68 3.77 -12.69 1.96
CA LEU A 68 4.19 -12.38 3.32
C LEU A 68 5.39 -11.41 3.34
N ASP A 69 6.28 -11.51 2.36
CA ASP A 69 7.50 -10.71 2.23
C ASP A 69 7.22 -9.22 2.00
N CYS A 70 6.12 -8.90 1.30
CA CYS A 70 5.91 -7.57 0.73
C CYS A 70 4.46 -7.06 0.77
N HIS A 71 3.52 -7.85 1.28
CA HIS A 71 2.09 -7.53 1.37
C HIS A 71 1.44 -7.19 0.01
N ARG A 72 1.77 -7.96 -1.03
CA ARG A 72 1.19 -7.76 -2.38
C ARG A 72 -0.27 -8.20 -2.41
N SER A 73 -1.13 -7.40 -3.05
CA SER A 73 -2.58 -7.66 -3.14
C SER A 73 -3.06 -7.78 -4.58
N GLN A 74 -3.91 -8.78 -4.84
CA GLN A 74 -4.62 -8.95 -6.12
C GLN A 74 -5.62 -7.82 -6.40
N TYR A 75 -6.04 -7.08 -5.36
CA TYR A 75 -6.94 -5.94 -5.50
C TYR A 75 -6.22 -4.63 -5.83
N GLY A 76 -4.89 -4.61 -5.82
CA GLY A 76 -4.09 -3.45 -6.16
C GLY A 76 -4.35 -2.97 -7.59
N TYR A 77 -4.28 -1.65 -7.81
CA TYR A 77 -4.54 -1.06 -9.13
C TYR A 77 -3.69 -1.66 -10.27
N PRO A 78 -2.41 -2.06 -10.07
CA PRO A 78 -1.62 -2.60 -11.18
C PRO A 78 -2.17 -3.92 -11.74
N VAL A 79 -2.69 -4.77 -10.84
CA VAL A 79 -3.32 -6.05 -11.21
C VAL A 79 -4.62 -5.78 -11.99
N ARG A 80 -5.42 -4.82 -11.52
CA ARG A 80 -6.67 -4.43 -12.19
C ARG A 80 -6.43 -3.87 -13.60
N VAL A 81 -5.41 -3.03 -13.77
CA VAL A 81 -5.00 -2.52 -15.09
C VAL A 81 -4.58 -3.67 -16.00
N ALA A 82 -3.78 -4.61 -15.51
CA ALA A 82 -3.36 -5.77 -16.29
C ALA A 82 -4.54 -6.66 -16.75
N ILE A 83 -5.49 -6.93 -15.84
CA ILE A 83 -6.71 -7.68 -16.17
C ILE A 83 -7.54 -6.95 -17.21
N ALA A 84 -7.79 -5.64 -17.04
CA ALA A 84 -8.54 -4.85 -18.00
C ALA A 84 -7.90 -4.88 -19.40
N LEU A 85 -6.58 -4.65 -19.47
CA LEU A 85 -5.84 -4.70 -20.72
C LEU A 85 -5.90 -6.08 -21.41
N ALA A 86 -5.96 -7.17 -20.63
CA ALA A 86 -6.08 -8.54 -21.15
C ALA A 86 -7.50 -8.84 -21.67
N LEU A 87 -8.53 -8.36 -20.98
CA LEU A 87 -9.93 -8.59 -21.34
C LEU A 87 -10.38 -7.75 -22.54
N GLU A 88 -9.81 -6.56 -22.72
CA GLU A 88 -10.23 -5.62 -23.78
C GLU A 88 -9.83 -6.04 -25.19
N ASN A 89 -8.84 -6.92 -25.36
CA ASN A 89 -8.37 -7.33 -26.67
C ASN A 89 -8.05 -8.83 -26.70
N ARG A 90 -8.89 -9.60 -27.40
CA ARG A 90 -8.75 -11.06 -27.55
C ARG A 90 -7.46 -11.52 -28.24
N HIS A 91 -6.75 -10.60 -28.91
CA HIS A 91 -5.47 -10.86 -29.57
C HIS A 91 -4.26 -10.35 -28.76
N ARG A 92 -4.47 -9.84 -27.53
CA ARG A 92 -3.39 -9.42 -26.63
C ARG A 92 -3.14 -10.48 -25.57
N ALA A 93 -1.90 -10.90 -25.43
CA ALA A 93 -1.44 -11.65 -24.26
C ALA A 93 -0.80 -10.67 -23.25
N VAL A 94 -1.24 -10.72 -21.99
CA VAL A 94 -0.66 -9.91 -20.91
C VAL A 94 0.13 -10.82 -19.98
N THR A 95 1.43 -10.57 -19.86
CA THR A 95 2.29 -11.14 -18.82
C THR A 95 2.53 -10.07 -17.77
N PHE A 96 1.87 -10.19 -16.63
CA PHE A 96 2.01 -9.24 -15.53
C PHE A 96 2.95 -9.79 -14.47
N ALA A 97 3.97 -9.01 -14.11
CA ALA A 97 4.86 -9.27 -12.99
C ALA A 97 4.82 -8.06 -12.06
N THR A 98 4.67 -8.32 -10.76
CA THR A 98 4.70 -7.28 -9.74
C THR A 98 5.82 -7.57 -8.74
N PHE A 99 6.60 -6.54 -8.47
CA PHE A 99 7.64 -6.55 -7.45
C PHE A 99 7.32 -5.58 -6.32
N ALA A 100 6.16 -4.92 -6.38
CA ALA A 100 5.75 -3.92 -5.41
C ALA A 100 5.88 -4.47 -3.99
N CYS A 101 6.35 -3.64 -3.08
CA CYS A 101 6.56 -3.99 -1.69
C CYS A 101 6.09 -2.84 -0.80
N SER A 102 5.27 -3.17 0.20
CA SER A 102 4.82 -2.18 1.18
C SER A 102 6.03 -1.50 1.83
N GLY A 103 5.94 -0.19 2.05
CA GLY A 103 6.99 0.63 2.68
C GLY A 103 8.33 0.67 1.93
N ALA A 104 8.42 0.25 0.67
CA ALA A 104 9.63 0.39 -0.13
C ALA A 104 9.87 1.84 -0.56
N GLU A 105 11.13 2.25 -0.53
CA GLU A 105 11.66 3.53 -1.00
C GLU A 105 12.58 3.30 -2.21
N VAL A 106 13.02 4.36 -2.89
CA VAL A 106 14.03 4.24 -3.96
C VAL A 106 15.29 3.58 -3.44
N GLY A 107 15.84 4.07 -2.31
CA GLY A 107 17.06 3.54 -1.73
C GLY A 107 16.89 2.10 -1.23
N GLU A 108 16.06 1.93 -0.20
CA GLU A 108 15.77 0.65 0.45
C GLU A 108 14.45 0.07 -0.08
N GLY A 109 14.51 -1.07 -0.75
CA GLY A 109 13.39 -1.75 -1.38
C GLY A 109 13.49 -1.78 -2.90
N LEU A 110 13.72 -0.65 -3.58
CA LEU A 110 13.88 -0.63 -5.04
C LEU A 110 15.32 -0.97 -5.46
N PHE A 111 16.31 -0.22 -4.96
CA PHE A 111 17.73 -0.40 -5.30
C PHE A 111 18.45 -1.39 -4.40
N LEU A 112 18.13 -1.39 -3.10
CA LEU A 112 18.68 -2.31 -2.10
C LEU A 112 17.61 -3.24 -1.55
N ASP A 113 18.02 -4.37 -1.00
CA ASP A 113 17.15 -5.24 -0.21
C ASP A 113 16.61 -4.49 1.01
N MET A 114 15.44 -4.88 1.47
CA MET A 114 14.78 -4.32 2.64
C MET A 114 14.34 -5.44 3.59
N PRO A 115 14.09 -5.17 4.88
CA PRO A 115 13.46 -6.14 5.76
C PRO A 115 12.16 -6.66 5.14
N ALA A 116 11.96 -7.99 5.19
CA ALA A 116 10.68 -8.58 4.82
C ALA A 116 9.60 -8.03 5.76
N ARG A 117 8.36 -7.94 5.25
CA ARG A 117 7.26 -7.49 6.09
C ARG A 117 7.00 -8.51 7.19
N GLU A 118 6.79 -9.77 6.83
CA GLU A 118 6.58 -10.85 7.79
C GLU A 118 7.81 -11.76 7.95
N ASP A 119 7.97 -12.31 9.15
CA ASP A 119 9.05 -13.25 9.51
C ASP A 119 8.79 -14.61 8.85
N VAL A 120 9.28 -14.75 7.62
CA VAL A 120 9.13 -15.99 6.89
C VAL A 120 10.25 -16.94 7.32
N ARG A 121 9.89 -17.97 8.09
CA ARG A 121 10.68 -19.20 8.31
C ARG A 121 10.84 -19.99 7.00
N GLN A 122 11.28 -19.34 5.92
CA GLN A 122 11.59 -19.91 4.62
C GLN A 122 13.10 -19.82 4.32
N PRO A 123 13.68 -20.80 3.60
CA PRO A 123 15.07 -20.76 3.20
C PRO A 123 15.27 -19.68 2.13
N GLY A 124 15.99 -18.59 2.44
CA GLY A 124 16.25 -17.49 1.51
C GLY A 124 16.38 -16.09 2.16
N GLY A 125 15.91 -15.92 3.39
CA GLY A 125 16.32 -14.83 4.29
C GLY A 125 15.23 -13.87 4.75
N VAL A 126 15.52 -13.20 5.88
CA VAL A 126 14.75 -12.19 6.63
C VAL A 126 14.48 -10.89 5.81
N LYS A 127 14.82 -10.87 4.52
CA LYS A 127 14.81 -9.69 3.66
C LYS A 127 14.00 -9.92 2.39
N ALA A 128 13.19 -8.93 2.03
CA ALA A 128 12.64 -8.81 0.70
C ALA A 128 13.73 -8.27 -0.23
N ARG A 129 13.93 -8.99 -1.35
CA ARG A 129 14.93 -8.62 -2.34
C ARG A 129 14.59 -7.30 -3.04
N ALA A 130 15.62 -6.52 -3.39
CA ALA A 130 15.49 -5.30 -4.16
C ALA A 130 14.64 -5.52 -5.43
N GLN A 131 13.63 -4.67 -5.65
CA GLN A 131 12.68 -4.84 -6.75
C GLN A 131 13.35 -4.84 -8.13
N LEU A 132 14.36 -3.98 -8.33
CA LEU A 132 15.13 -3.95 -9.58
C LEU A 132 15.95 -5.22 -9.78
N ASP A 133 16.45 -5.84 -8.70
CA ASP A 133 17.13 -7.12 -8.81
C ASP A 133 16.14 -8.25 -9.09
N ALA A 134 15.01 -8.31 -8.40
CA ALA A 134 14.00 -9.32 -8.68
C ALA A 134 13.53 -9.25 -10.14
N LEU A 135 13.34 -8.03 -10.69
CA LEU A 135 13.05 -7.82 -12.11
C LEU A 135 14.18 -8.27 -13.03
N ALA A 136 15.45 -7.94 -12.72
CA ALA A 136 16.60 -8.36 -13.51
C ALA A 136 16.73 -9.89 -13.55
N ASP A 137 16.56 -10.58 -12.42
CA ASP A 137 16.56 -12.05 -12.42
C ASP A 137 15.43 -12.65 -13.25
N LEU A 138 14.24 -12.05 -13.18
CA LEU A 138 13.12 -12.51 -13.97
C LEU A 138 13.39 -12.34 -15.47
N ILE A 139 13.88 -11.17 -15.89
CA ILE A 139 13.96 -10.81 -17.31
C ILE A 139 15.22 -11.34 -18.02
N CYS A 140 16.31 -11.62 -17.29
CA CYS A 140 17.54 -12.12 -17.88
C CYS A 140 17.44 -13.63 -18.17
N ARG A 141 17.85 -14.09 -19.38
CA ARG A 141 17.71 -15.50 -19.80
C ARG A 141 18.39 -16.49 -18.85
N ASN A 142 19.53 -16.10 -18.27
CA ASN A 142 20.29 -16.91 -17.31
C ASN A 142 20.18 -16.40 -15.87
N GLY A 143 19.09 -15.70 -15.54
CA GLY A 143 18.89 -15.11 -14.21
C GLY A 143 20.07 -14.24 -13.77
N ALA A 144 20.50 -14.38 -12.52
CA ALA A 144 21.59 -13.63 -11.93
C ALA A 144 22.93 -13.79 -12.70
N VAL A 145 23.22 -14.99 -13.20
CA VAL A 145 24.44 -15.29 -13.96
C VAL A 145 24.50 -14.50 -15.28
N GLY A 146 23.33 -14.18 -15.86
CA GLY A 146 23.25 -13.41 -17.10
C GLY A 146 23.50 -11.91 -16.94
N ARG A 147 23.70 -11.41 -15.73
CA ARG A 147 23.83 -9.98 -15.42
C ARG A 147 25.28 -9.50 -15.56
N THR A 148 25.74 -9.33 -16.79
CA THR A 148 27.16 -9.03 -17.09
C THR A 148 27.48 -7.55 -17.25
N LEU A 149 26.48 -6.66 -17.30
CA LEU A 149 26.67 -5.22 -17.37
C LEU A 149 26.57 -4.61 -15.98
N ALA A 150 27.55 -3.80 -15.59
CA ALA A 150 27.53 -3.06 -14.33
C ALA A 150 27.14 -1.60 -14.56
N ALA A 151 26.36 -1.04 -13.65
CA ALA A 151 26.06 0.38 -13.59
C ALA A 151 26.03 0.84 -12.13
N SER A 152 26.34 2.11 -11.90
CA SER A 152 26.38 2.67 -10.55
C SER A 152 25.51 3.91 -10.47
N TYR A 153 24.74 4.01 -9.39
CA TYR A 153 23.80 5.09 -9.16
C TYR A 153 24.13 5.74 -7.81
N THR A 154 24.30 7.06 -7.82
CA THR A 154 24.46 7.83 -6.58
C THR A 154 23.09 8.30 -6.12
N LEU A 155 22.72 7.94 -4.90
CA LEU A 155 21.41 8.20 -4.31
C LEU A 155 21.57 8.91 -2.96
N PRO A 156 20.76 9.94 -2.67
CA PRO A 156 20.68 10.50 -1.32
C PRO A 156 19.93 9.54 -0.40
N LEU A 157 20.63 9.02 0.60
CA LEU A 157 20.06 8.20 1.67
C LEU A 157 20.08 9.00 2.97
N TYR A 158 19.04 8.86 3.76
CA TYR A 158 18.93 9.49 5.06
C TYR A 158 18.79 8.42 6.13
N GLN A 159 19.25 8.74 7.34
CA GLN A 159 18.81 8.01 8.51
C GLN A 159 17.36 8.41 8.80
N ARG A 160 16.47 7.43 9.03
CA ARG A 160 15.05 7.68 9.26
C ARG A 160 14.85 8.64 10.43
N GLY A 161 14.06 9.70 10.23
CA GLY A 161 13.80 10.73 11.24
C GLY A 161 14.95 11.73 11.46
N SER A 162 16.03 11.62 10.70
CA SER A 162 17.14 12.58 10.69
C SER A 162 17.07 13.49 9.47
N THR A 163 17.50 14.74 9.61
CA THR A 163 17.71 15.66 8.48
C THR A 163 19.07 15.44 7.79
N GLN A 164 19.89 14.51 8.29
CA GLN A 164 21.17 14.17 7.69
C GLN A 164 20.97 13.32 6.44
N ILE A 165 21.46 13.82 5.31
CA ILE A 165 21.44 13.15 4.02
C ILE A 165 22.88 12.84 3.61
N ALA A 166 23.14 11.60 3.24
CA ALA A 166 24.41 11.14 2.72
C ALA A 166 24.23 10.57 1.30
N ALA A 167 25.06 11.02 0.37
CA ALA A 167 25.13 10.41 -0.95
C ALA A 167 25.79 9.04 -0.85
N ARG A 168 25.10 7.99 -1.33
CA ARG A 168 25.65 6.64 -1.41
C ARG A 168 25.68 6.17 -2.86
N ARG A 169 26.83 5.66 -3.29
CA ARG A 169 26.97 4.93 -4.55
C ARG A 169 26.42 3.51 -4.38
N ILE A 170 25.53 3.10 -5.27
CA ILE A 170 24.93 1.78 -5.31
C ILE A 170 25.23 1.15 -6.66
N ASP A 171 25.92 0.02 -6.65
CA ASP A 171 26.25 -0.74 -7.85
C ASP A 171 25.16 -1.76 -8.14
N LYS A 172 24.79 -1.88 -9.42
CA LYS A 172 23.79 -2.82 -9.92
C LYS A 172 24.33 -3.56 -11.12
N THR A 173 23.84 -4.78 -11.32
CA THR A 173 24.18 -5.61 -12.47
C THR A 173 22.95 -5.98 -13.28
N TRP A 174 23.07 -5.85 -14.60
CA TRP A 174 22.01 -6.02 -15.58
C TRP A 174 22.45 -6.98 -16.69
N CYS A 175 21.51 -7.59 -17.41
CA CYS A 175 21.85 -8.32 -18.63
C CYS A 175 21.90 -7.38 -19.86
N PRO A 176 22.79 -7.66 -20.83
CA PRO A 176 22.77 -7.02 -22.13
C PRO A 176 21.40 -7.12 -22.82
N PRO A 177 21.00 -6.15 -23.67
CA PRO A 177 19.70 -6.15 -24.34
C PRO A 177 19.36 -7.47 -25.04
N GLN A 178 20.31 -8.09 -25.74
CA GLN A 178 20.16 -9.37 -26.44
C GLN A 178 19.96 -10.58 -25.51
N ALA A 179 20.38 -10.46 -24.24
CA ALA A 179 20.24 -11.51 -23.23
C ALA A 179 18.94 -11.37 -22.40
N ARG A 180 18.10 -10.38 -22.70
CA ARG A 180 16.76 -10.24 -22.11
C ARG A 180 15.80 -11.24 -22.76
N LYS A 181 14.84 -11.76 -21.97
CA LYS A 181 13.79 -12.68 -22.43
C LYS A 181 12.79 -11.97 -23.35
N ARG A 182 12.46 -10.71 -23.04
CA ARG A 182 11.52 -9.86 -23.78
C ARG A 182 11.73 -8.37 -23.44
N PRO A 183 11.27 -7.43 -24.26
CA PRO A 183 11.14 -6.03 -23.86
C PRO A 183 10.04 -5.84 -22.80
N ILE A 184 10.10 -4.71 -22.10
CA ILE A 184 9.05 -4.24 -21.19
C ILE A 184 8.17 -3.22 -21.94
N ASP A 185 6.89 -3.54 -22.06
CA ASP A 185 5.93 -2.76 -22.85
C ASP A 185 5.34 -1.58 -22.07
N LEU A 186 5.18 -1.76 -20.75
CA LEU A 186 4.59 -0.79 -19.83
C LEU A 186 5.17 -1.03 -18.43
N THR A 187 5.54 0.05 -17.75
CA THR A 187 5.89 0.03 -16.32
C THR A 187 4.84 0.83 -15.54
N LEU A 188 4.18 0.19 -14.58
CA LEU A 188 3.32 0.87 -13.61
C LEU A 188 4.14 1.14 -12.35
N LEU A 189 4.19 2.39 -11.91
CA LEU A 189 5.05 2.82 -10.81
C LEU A 189 4.25 3.66 -9.81
N SER A 190 4.42 3.38 -8.52
CA SER A 190 4.01 4.26 -7.43
C SER A 190 5.23 4.49 -6.55
N LEU A 191 5.71 5.72 -6.51
CA LEU A 191 6.99 6.08 -5.90
C LEU A 191 6.94 7.47 -5.27
N GLY A 192 7.71 7.69 -4.21
CA GLY A 192 7.91 9.01 -3.62
C GLY A 192 7.25 9.20 -2.26
N GLY A 193 6.11 8.56 -1.97
CA GLY A 193 5.43 8.73 -0.68
C GLY A 193 6.27 8.21 0.50
N ASN A 194 6.79 6.99 0.37
CA ASN A 194 7.70 6.44 1.39
C ASN A 194 9.03 7.19 1.45
N ASP A 195 9.52 7.68 0.31
CA ASP A 195 10.77 8.48 0.19
C ASP A 195 10.70 9.84 0.91
N VAL A 196 9.51 10.29 1.29
CA VAL A 196 9.32 11.50 2.10
C VAL A 196 8.80 11.19 3.51
N GLY A 197 8.77 9.91 3.90
CA GLY A 197 8.36 9.51 5.24
C GLY A 197 6.86 9.50 5.47
N PHE A 198 6.05 9.12 4.47
CA PHE A 198 4.58 9.12 4.61
C PHE A 198 4.08 8.40 5.88
N SER A 199 4.64 7.22 6.22
CA SER A 199 4.19 6.49 7.42
C SER A 199 4.55 7.22 8.72
N ALA A 200 5.68 7.91 8.77
CA ALA A 200 6.06 8.76 9.89
C ALA A 200 5.15 9.98 10.03
N LEU A 201 4.73 10.60 8.93
CA LEU A 201 3.75 11.69 8.91
C LEU A 201 2.36 11.23 9.35
N ALA A 202 1.94 10.03 8.91
CA ALA A 202 0.71 9.41 9.36
C ALA A 202 0.75 9.17 10.88
N ALA A 203 1.84 8.59 11.39
CA ALA A 203 2.06 8.42 12.83
C ALA A 203 2.03 9.77 13.58
N TYR A 204 2.63 10.82 13.00
CA TYR A 204 2.60 12.18 13.55
C TYR A 204 1.17 12.72 13.68
N ALA A 205 0.33 12.49 12.67
CA ALA A 205 -1.06 12.93 12.65
C ALA A 205 -2.00 12.16 13.60
N ILE A 206 -1.69 10.88 13.92
CA ILE A 206 -2.59 10.01 14.70
C ILE A 206 -2.14 9.73 16.14
N THR A 207 -1.01 10.27 16.59
CA THR A 207 -0.50 10.12 17.97
C THR A 207 -0.29 11.49 18.59
N GLU A 208 -0.14 11.60 19.92
CA GLU A 208 0.23 12.88 20.58
C GLU A 208 1.74 13.02 20.73
N ASN A 209 2.43 11.95 21.14
CA ASN A 209 3.84 11.95 21.48
C ASN A 209 4.59 10.82 20.77
N ALA A 210 5.90 11.01 20.55
CA ALA A 210 6.76 9.95 19.99
C ALA A 210 6.79 8.68 20.86
N GLY A 211 6.62 8.83 22.19
CA GLY A 211 6.56 7.73 23.14
C GLY A 211 5.26 6.91 23.11
N ASP A 212 4.19 7.41 22.49
CA ASP A 212 2.85 6.80 22.58
C ASP A 212 2.80 5.38 21.99
N LEU A 213 3.68 5.10 21.03
CA LEU A 213 3.79 3.81 20.35
C LEU A 213 5.24 3.35 20.22
N ALA A 214 6.18 3.96 20.96
CA ALA A 214 7.61 3.67 20.87
C ALA A 214 7.97 2.17 20.98
N PRO A 215 7.30 1.36 21.83
CA PRO A 215 7.54 -0.09 21.88
C PRO A 215 7.23 -0.81 20.55
N ILE A 216 6.32 -0.28 19.74
CA ILE A 216 5.84 -0.88 18.49
C ILE A 216 6.57 -0.33 17.26
N VAL A 217 7.34 0.76 17.39
CA VAL A 217 8.08 1.39 16.28
C VAL A 217 9.09 0.40 15.66
N GLN A 218 9.79 -0.40 16.47
CA GLN A 218 10.70 -1.44 15.96
C GLN A 218 9.96 -2.58 15.22
N TRP A 219 8.64 -2.64 15.34
CA TRP A 219 7.82 -3.78 14.92
C TRP A 219 6.97 -3.49 13.69
N VAL A 220 6.61 -2.23 13.45
CA VAL A 220 5.84 -1.76 12.28
C VAL A 220 6.78 -1.33 11.13
N GLY A 221 8.08 -1.62 11.27
CA GLY A 221 9.15 -1.17 10.41
C GLY A 221 9.67 0.17 10.91
N ASP A 222 10.99 0.37 10.89
CA ASP A 222 11.80 1.41 11.58
C ASP A 222 11.46 2.90 11.29
N GLN A 223 10.21 3.24 10.96
CA GLN A 223 9.70 4.58 10.75
C GLN A 223 9.52 5.27 12.12
N ILE A 224 10.51 6.09 12.48
CA ILE A 224 10.41 6.99 13.63
C ILE A 224 9.38 8.08 13.29
N ARG A 225 8.42 8.35 14.17
CA ARG A 225 7.47 9.46 14.03
C ARG A 225 8.22 10.79 13.89
N PHE A 226 7.98 11.53 12.80
CA PHE A 226 8.49 12.90 12.60
C PHE A 226 7.47 13.78 11.86
N GLY A 227 7.64 15.10 11.98
CA GLY A 227 6.75 16.09 11.40
C GLY A 227 7.13 16.49 9.96
N PRO A 228 6.36 17.40 9.36
CA PRO A 228 6.61 17.90 8.00
C PRO A 228 7.96 18.60 7.78
N ASP A 229 8.62 19.06 8.84
CA ASP A 229 9.95 19.67 8.79
C ASP A 229 11.01 18.71 8.24
N VAL A 230 11.05 17.47 8.76
CA VAL A 230 11.95 16.43 8.24
C VAL A 230 11.53 15.97 6.84
N ALA A 231 10.22 15.81 6.61
CA ALA A 231 9.71 15.38 5.30
C ALA A 231 10.03 16.38 4.18
N ARG A 232 10.09 17.70 4.47
CA ARG A 232 10.53 18.72 3.51
C ARG A 232 12.01 18.57 3.14
N VAL A 233 12.87 18.24 4.09
CA VAL A 233 14.29 17.93 3.79
C VAL A 233 14.40 16.73 2.84
N TYR A 234 13.56 15.71 3.01
CA TYR A 234 13.52 14.56 2.10
C TYR A 234 12.95 14.93 0.72
N LEU A 235 11.98 15.85 0.70
CA LEU A 235 11.40 16.37 -0.53
C LEU A 235 12.41 17.09 -1.42
N ASP A 236 13.36 17.81 -0.80
CA ASP A 236 14.38 18.60 -1.49
C ASP A 236 15.31 17.76 -2.35
N VAL A 237 15.54 16.50 -1.97
CA VAL A 237 16.43 15.55 -2.68
C VAL A 237 15.68 14.46 -3.45
N LEU A 238 14.34 14.52 -3.47
CA LEU A 238 13.52 13.48 -4.08
C LEU A 238 13.75 13.35 -5.59
N ASP A 239 14.04 14.45 -6.27
CA ASP A 239 14.32 14.47 -7.71
C ASP A 239 15.59 13.70 -8.08
N GLU A 240 16.61 13.69 -7.21
CA GLU A 240 17.81 12.86 -7.42
C GLU A 240 17.47 11.36 -7.38
N ARG A 241 16.58 10.96 -6.47
CA ARG A 241 16.07 9.57 -6.39
C ARG A 241 15.29 9.19 -7.64
N PHE A 242 14.43 10.09 -8.14
CA PHE A 242 13.69 9.87 -9.39
C PHE A 242 14.59 9.85 -10.63
N ARG A 243 15.65 10.66 -10.67
CA ARG A 243 16.67 10.60 -11.73
C ARG A 243 17.33 9.22 -11.75
N ALA A 244 17.80 8.74 -10.60
CA ALA A 244 18.41 7.42 -10.50
C ALA A 244 17.45 6.31 -10.93
N MET A 245 16.16 6.37 -10.53
CA MET A 245 15.15 5.42 -10.97
C MET A 245 14.96 5.44 -12.51
N LYS A 246 14.89 6.63 -13.12
CA LYS A 246 14.83 6.79 -14.58
C LYS A 246 16.04 6.15 -15.26
N ASP A 247 17.24 6.45 -14.77
CA ASP A 247 18.48 5.93 -15.34
C ASP A 247 18.55 4.40 -15.20
N ALA A 248 18.20 3.83 -14.04
CA ALA A 248 18.15 2.38 -13.84
C ALA A 248 17.12 1.67 -14.73
N LEU A 249 15.94 2.27 -14.96
CA LEU A 249 14.94 1.73 -15.88
C LEU A 249 15.46 1.68 -17.33
N ARG A 250 16.15 2.74 -17.77
CA ARG A 250 16.76 2.81 -19.09
C ARG A 250 17.92 1.81 -19.21
N ASP A 251 18.89 1.89 -18.33
CA ASP A 251 20.14 1.14 -18.43
C ASP A 251 19.88 -0.37 -18.24
N GLY A 252 19.13 -0.74 -17.19
CA GLY A 252 18.89 -2.13 -16.84
C GLY A 252 17.89 -2.83 -17.77
N PHE A 253 16.86 -2.11 -18.22
CA PHE A 253 15.70 -2.74 -18.86
C PHE A 253 15.35 -2.16 -20.23
N GLY A 254 16.02 -1.11 -20.69
CA GLY A 254 15.70 -0.44 -21.96
C GLY A 254 14.31 0.17 -21.95
N VAL A 255 13.80 0.54 -20.77
CA VAL A 255 12.49 1.16 -20.62
C VAL A 255 12.64 2.65 -20.92
N GLU A 256 12.10 3.06 -22.05
CA GLU A 256 11.94 4.47 -22.36
C GLU A 256 11.05 5.16 -21.31
N PRO A 257 11.38 6.38 -20.84
CA PRO A 257 10.58 7.05 -19.81
C PRO A 257 9.09 7.21 -20.18
N ALA A 258 8.80 7.38 -21.47
CA ALA A 258 7.44 7.47 -21.98
C ALA A 258 6.62 6.16 -21.89
N ARG A 259 7.24 5.04 -21.47
CA ARG A 259 6.56 3.77 -21.15
C ARG A 259 6.27 3.59 -19.65
N VAL A 260 6.62 4.57 -18.83
CA VAL A 260 6.38 4.53 -17.39
C VAL A 260 5.14 5.36 -17.06
N VAL A 261 4.17 4.73 -16.40
CA VAL A 261 2.99 5.37 -15.85
C VAL A 261 3.12 5.40 -14.33
N GLN A 262 3.36 6.60 -13.80
CA GLN A 262 3.56 6.91 -12.40
C GLN A 262 2.22 7.35 -11.81
N THR A 263 1.78 6.81 -10.68
CA THR A 263 0.60 7.30 -9.95
C THR A 263 1.00 8.24 -8.82
N ALA A 264 0.31 9.37 -8.67
CA ALA A 264 0.36 10.16 -7.45
C ALA A 264 -0.43 9.48 -6.33
N TYR A 265 0.00 9.69 -5.08
CA TYR A 265 -0.75 9.25 -3.90
C TYR A 265 -2.07 10.00 -3.78
N GLU A 266 -3.07 9.33 -3.23
CA GLU A 266 -4.40 9.86 -3.03
C GLU A 266 -4.45 10.79 -1.81
N PRO A 267 -5.32 11.83 -1.79
CA PRO A 267 -5.56 12.59 -0.58
C PRO A 267 -6.39 11.78 0.42
N ILE A 268 -5.86 11.62 1.63
CA ILE A 268 -6.41 10.75 2.68
C ILE A 268 -7.11 11.55 3.78
N GLN A 269 -6.71 12.81 3.94
CA GLN A 269 -6.99 13.66 5.08
C GLN A 269 -8.41 14.20 5.19
N PHE A 270 -9.35 13.81 4.33
CA PHE A 270 -10.64 14.49 4.19
C PHE A 270 -11.83 13.71 4.77
N ASP A 271 -12.81 14.45 5.28
CA ASP A 271 -14.14 13.96 5.65
C ASP A 271 -15.09 13.95 4.44
N GLU A 272 -16.36 13.62 4.67
CA GLU A 272 -17.40 13.58 3.64
C GLU A 272 -17.82 14.94 3.07
N SER A 273 -17.51 16.03 3.78
CA SER A 273 -17.75 17.40 3.35
C SER A 273 -16.56 17.99 2.59
N GLY A 274 -15.40 17.33 2.67
CA GLY A 274 -14.14 17.78 2.11
C GLY A 274 -13.32 18.66 3.05
N ASN A 275 -13.67 18.70 4.33
CA ASN A 275 -12.85 19.31 5.36
C ASN A 275 -11.77 18.33 5.81
N VAL A 276 -10.68 18.85 6.37
CA VAL A 276 -9.65 18.01 7.00
C VAL A 276 -10.21 17.26 8.20
N CYS A 277 -9.78 16.01 8.37
CA CYS A 277 -10.13 15.16 9.51
C CYS A 277 -9.69 15.79 10.85
N GLY A 278 -10.32 15.35 11.95
CA GLY A 278 -9.97 15.76 13.31
C GLY A 278 -11.10 16.44 14.09
N ALA A 279 -12.27 16.66 13.47
CA ALA A 279 -13.47 17.10 14.19
C ALA A 279 -13.94 16.06 15.23
N GLN A 280 -13.77 14.76 14.91
CA GLN A 280 -13.93 13.65 15.83
C GLN A 280 -12.59 12.89 15.91
N PRO A 281 -11.73 13.18 16.90
CA PRO A 281 -10.37 12.64 16.94
C PRO A 281 -10.28 11.11 16.95
N THR A 282 -11.27 10.44 17.53
CA THR A 282 -11.26 8.98 17.72
C THR A 282 -11.99 8.21 16.62
N LEU A 283 -12.59 8.88 15.63
CA LEU A 283 -13.35 8.24 14.57
C LEU A 283 -12.47 7.28 13.76
N GLY A 284 -12.70 5.97 13.89
CA GLY A 284 -11.88 4.94 13.26
C GLY A 284 -10.53 4.66 13.93
N MET A 285 -10.27 5.26 15.10
CA MET A 285 -8.97 5.22 15.79
C MET A 285 -9.01 4.54 17.16
N ASP A 286 -10.19 4.36 17.74
CA ASP A 286 -10.40 3.94 19.14
C ASP A 286 -10.10 2.46 19.45
N VAL A 287 -9.42 1.73 18.55
CA VAL A 287 -8.79 0.44 18.87
C VAL A 287 -7.80 0.55 20.02
N HIS A 288 -7.07 1.68 20.11
CA HIS A 288 -6.08 1.93 21.14
C HIS A 288 -6.19 3.36 21.66
N PRO A 289 -6.12 3.61 22.99
CA PRO A 289 -6.38 4.93 23.58
C PRO A 289 -5.38 6.02 23.17
N ARG A 290 -4.20 5.64 22.65
CA ARG A 290 -3.20 6.60 22.17
C ARG A 290 -3.39 7.02 20.71
N LEU A 291 -4.30 6.39 19.98
CA LEU A 291 -4.58 6.74 18.59
C LEU A 291 -5.70 7.78 18.53
N ARG A 292 -5.38 8.95 17.99
CA ARG A 292 -6.34 10.04 17.77
C ARG A 292 -5.85 10.99 16.69
N LEU A 293 -6.77 11.44 15.84
CA LEU A 293 -6.53 12.42 14.80
C LEU A 293 -6.33 13.81 15.40
N GLY A 294 -5.11 14.34 15.31
CA GLY A 294 -4.80 15.71 15.72
C GLY A 294 -5.08 16.69 14.59
N ARG A 295 -6.15 17.51 14.71
CA ARG A 295 -6.58 18.43 13.65
C ARG A 295 -5.45 19.32 13.11
N ALA A 296 -4.72 20.02 13.98
CA ALA A 296 -3.60 20.87 13.58
C ALA A 296 -2.50 20.09 12.83
N ARG A 297 -2.22 18.85 13.26
CA ARG A 297 -1.21 17.99 12.62
C ARG A 297 -1.67 17.47 11.26
N ILE A 298 -2.97 17.23 11.11
CA ILE A 298 -3.57 16.87 9.83
C ILE A 298 -3.53 18.05 8.88
N GLU A 299 -3.76 19.27 9.36
CA GLU A 299 -3.62 20.51 8.57
C GLU A 299 -2.17 20.70 8.10
N GLU A 300 -1.19 20.52 8.98
CA GLU A 300 0.24 20.59 8.65
C GLU A 300 0.67 19.52 7.62
N THR A 301 0.25 18.27 7.82
CA THR A 301 0.56 17.17 6.89
C THR A 301 -0.19 17.32 5.56
N ALA A 302 -1.42 17.83 5.56
CA ALA A 302 -2.17 18.15 4.35
C ALA A 302 -1.50 19.25 3.52
N ALA A 303 -0.96 20.28 4.19
CA ALA A 303 -0.16 21.32 3.53
C ALA A 303 1.09 20.71 2.88
N PHE A 304 1.81 19.84 3.59
CA PHE A 304 2.94 19.11 3.02
C PHE A 304 2.55 18.22 1.82
N LEU A 305 1.42 17.51 1.87
CA LEU A 305 0.97 16.67 0.74
C LEU A 305 0.70 17.50 -0.52
N LYS A 306 0.27 18.76 -0.37
CA LYS A 306 0.14 19.71 -1.49
C LYS A 306 1.50 20.07 -2.07
N ASP A 307 2.48 20.38 -1.22
CA ASP A 307 3.85 20.68 -1.63
C ASP A 307 4.49 19.46 -2.33
N PHE A 308 4.30 18.27 -1.77
CA PHE A 308 4.76 17.00 -2.32
C PHE A 308 4.19 16.74 -3.72
N LEU A 309 2.89 16.93 -3.92
CA LEU A 309 2.28 16.78 -5.23
C LEU A 309 2.85 17.79 -6.24
N ALA A 310 3.00 19.05 -5.85
CA ALA A 310 3.60 20.07 -6.70
C ALA A 310 5.04 19.69 -7.11
N ARG A 311 5.84 19.20 -6.16
CA ARG A 311 7.20 18.70 -6.43
C ARG A 311 7.18 17.50 -7.36
N LEU A 312 6.31 16.51 -7.16
CA LEU A 312 6.18 15.35 -8.06
C LEU A 312 5.83 15.76 -9.50
N GLN A 313 4.95 16.75 -9.65
CA GLN A 313 4.59 17.30 -10.95
C GLN A 313 5.80 17.96 -11.64
N CYS A 314 6.64 18.68 -10.89
CA CYS A 314 7.88 19.26 -11.40
C CYS A 314 8.96 18.22 -11.72
N ILE A 315 9.09 17.19 -10.88
CA ILE A 315 9.97 16.04 -11.14
C ILE A 315 9.58 15.33 -12.43
N SER A 316 8.27 15.14 -12.67
CA SER A 316 7.76 14.51 -13.90
C SER A 316 7.97 15.41 -15.14
N ASN A 317 7.67 16.71 -15.02
CA ASN A 317 7.82 17.69 -16.08
C ASN A 317 8.30 19.04 -15.52
N GLY A 318 9.62 19.27 -15.62
CA GLY A 318 10.29 20.47 -15.10
C GLY A 318 9.97 21.76 -15.88
N ARG A 319 9.25 21.67 -17.00
CA ARG A 319 8.79 22.84 -17.78
C ARG A 319 7.48 23.43 -17.26
N ARG A 320 6.86 22.83 -16.24
CA ARG A 320 5.67 23.39 -15.61
C ARG A 320 6.00 24.72 -14.93
N ALA A 321 5.00 25.59 -14.85
CA ALA A 321 5.12 26.85 -14.12
C ALA A 321 5.43 26.58 -12.64
N ASN A 322 6.22 27.47 -12.02
CA ASN A 322 6.60 27.44 -10.60
C ASN A 322 7.44 26.22 -10.18
N CYS A 323 8.10 25.55 -11.13
CA CYS A 323 9.07 24.51 -10.78
C CYS A 323 10.40 25.11 -10.31
N PRO A 324 11.00 24.58 -9.23
CA PRO A 324 12.33 24.98 -8.81
C PRO A 324 13.37 24.79 -9.93
N ALA A 325 14.30 25.72 -10.05
CA ALA A 325 15.44 25.58 -10.96
C ALA A 325 16.39 24.47 -10.45
N GLY A 326 17.17 23.89 -11.36
CA GLY A 326 18.25 22.99 -10.99
C GLY A 326 17.83 21.59 -10.52
N LEU A 327 16.60 21.13 -10.81
CA LEU A 327 16.21 19.74 -10.56
C LEU A 327 17.21 18.78 -11.23
N ALA A 328 17.64 17.75 -10.51
CA ALA A 328 18.45 16.66 -11.03
C ALA A 328 17.76 15.98 -12.22
N THR A 329 16.43 15.94 -12.25
CA THR A 329 15.67 15.44 -13.40
C THR A 329 15.72 16.34 -14.64
N GLY A 330 16.32 17.53 -14.56
CA GLY A 330 16.41 18.49 -15.66
C GLY A 330 15.02 18.90 -16.16
N ALA A 331 14.74 18.65 -17.44
CA ALA A 331 13.42 18.90 -18.03
C ALA A 331 12.29 17.99 -17.49
N GLY A 332 12.62 16.99 -16.66
CA GLY A 332 11.69 16.06 -16.04
C GLY A 332 12.07 14.60 -16.27
N THR A 333 11.43 13.68 -15.57
CA THR A 333 11.63 12.25 -15.80
C THR A 333 11.12 11.81 -17.16
N GLY A 334 10.06 12.45 -17.68
CA GLY A 334 9.34 12.00 -18.86
C GLY A 334 8.32 10.88 -18.59
N PHE A 335 8.15 10.49 -17.32
CA PHE A 335 7.12 9.54 -16.90
C PHE A 335 5.73 10.19 -17.01
N HIS A 336 4.72 9.38 -17.33
CA HIS A 336 3.32 9.80 -17.28
C HIS A 336 2.82 9.82 -15.83
N LEU A 337 2.84 10.99 -15.19
CA LEU A 337 2.28 11.17 -13.84
C LEU A 337 0.76 11.31 -13.89
N VAL A 338 0.04 10.33 -13.34
CA VAL A 338 -1.42 10.31 -13.21
C VAL A 338 -1.82 10.98 -11.91
N THR A 339 -2.67 12.00 -12.00
CA THR A 339 -3.18 12.81 -10.87
C THR A 339 -4.70 12.99 -10.90
N GLU A 340 -5.33 12.59 -12.01
CA GLU A 340 -6.74 12.84 -12.33
C GLU A 340 -7.70 12.08 -11.40
N HIS A 341 -7.21 11.05 -10.70
CA HIS A 341 -7.99 10.34 -9.70
C HIS A 341 -8.19 11.13 -8.42
N GLN A 342 -7.32 12.10 -8.08
CA GLN A 342 -7.36 12.79 -6.78
C GLN A 342 -8.70 13.44 -6.42
N PRO A 343 -9.43 14.11 -7.34
CA PRO A 343 -10.74 14.67 -7.01
C PRO A 343 -11.78 13.64 -6.56
N LYS A 344 -11.60 12.35 -6.86
CA LYS A 344 -12.50 11.28 -6.39
C LYS A 344 -12.34 10.97 -4.90
N PHE A 345 -11.27 11.46 -4.28
CA PHE A 345 -10.92 11.19 -2.88
C PHE A 345 -11.20 12.38 -1.94
N THR A 346 -11.44 13.57 -2.48
CA THR A 346 -11.59 14.81 -1.69
C THR A 346 -12.77 14.82 -0.72
N ARG A 347 -13.77 13.96 -0.91
CA ARG A 347 -14.90 13.76 0.01
C ARG A 347 -15.02 12.31 0.49
N ARG A 348 -13.97 11.51 0.29
CA ARG A 348 -13.94 10.07 0.53
C ARG A 348 -12.64 9.65 1.24
N GLY A 349 -12.04 10.58 1.99
CA GLY A 349 -10.85 10.33 2.79
C GLY A 349 -11.11 9.41 3.98
N MET A 350 -10.12 9.24 4.84
CA MET A 350 -10.12 8.23 5.91
C MET A 350 -11.22 8.41 6.96
N CYS A 351 -11.64 9.66 7.22
CA CYS A 351 -12.69 9.97 8.19
C CYS A 351 -14.05 10.24 7.53
N ALA A 352 -14.16 10.06 6.22
CA ALA A 352 -15.39 10.34 5.49
C ALA A 352 -16.47 9.27 5.77
N ARG A 353 -17.67 9.73 6.10
CA ARG A 353 -18.85 8.90 6.36
C ARG A 353 -19.87 9.04 5.24
N ASP A 354 -20.77 8.07 5.07
CA ASP A 354 -21.87 8.21 4.11
C ASP A 354 -22.71 9.47 4.41
N PRO A 355 -22.77 10.48 3.51
CA PRO A 355 -23.54 11.70 3.73
C PRO A 355 -25.03 11.46 3.98
N LYS A 356 -25.57 10.32 3.51
CA LYS A 356 -26.97 9.94 3.70
C LYS A 356 -27.21 9.16 5.00
N ALA A 357 -26.15 8.72 5.67
CA ALA A 357 -26.23 7.86 6.84
C ALA A 357 -25.06 8.08 7.82
N ALA A 358 -24.62 9.33 7.99
CA ALA A 358 -23.34 9.66 8.61
C ALA A 358 -23.21 9.14 10.05
N GLU A 359 -24.29 9.20 10.84
CA GLU A 359 -24.30 8.65 12.20
C GLU A 359 -24.11 7.14 12.22
N ARG A 360 -24.84 6.42 11.35
CA ARG A 360 -24.75 4.96 11.24
C ARG A 360 -23.39 4.51 10.74
N ASP A 361 -22.87 5.14 9.68
CA ASP A 361 -21.56 4.81 9.13
C ASP A 361 -20.44 5.18 10.12
N GLY A 362 -20.59 6.29 10.83
CA GLY A 362 -19.69 6.69 11.92
C GLY A 362 -19.68 5.67 13.08
N ALA A 363 -20.84 5.16 13.49
CA ALA A 363 -20.91 4.09 14.49
C ALA A 363 -20.21 2.80 14.02
N LEU A 364 -20.32 2.46 12.73
CA LEU A 364 -19.60 1.33 12.13
C LEU A 364 -18.08 1.56 12.01
N MET A 365 -17.60 2.78 12.24
CA MET A 365 -16.17 3.07 12.34
C MET A 365 -15.62 2.91 13.76
N ALA A 366 -16.46 2.86 14.79
CA ALA A 366 -16.02 2.64 16.17
C ALA A 366 -15.50 1.22 16.36
N MET A 367 -14.57 1.03 17.29
CA MET A 367 -14.11 -0.31 17.67
C MET A 367 -15.19 -0.99 18.53
N PRO A 368 -15.81 -2.11 18.07
CA PRO A 368 -16.82 -2.77 18.87
C PRO A 368 -16.22 -3.38 20.14
N ARG A 369 -16.84 -3.10 21.30
CA ARG A 369 -16.40 -3.55 22.62
C ARG A 369 -17.54 -4.23 23.35
N LYS A 370 -17.22 -5.21 24.20
CA LYS A 370 -18.21 -5.91 25.01
C LYS A 370 -18.69 -4.99 26.13
N SER A 371 -20.01 -4.75 26.22
CA SER A 371 -20.62 -3.99 27.29
C SER A 371 -20.52 -4.76 28.60
N LEU A 372 -20.10 -4.10 29.67
CA LEU A 372 -20.08 -4.68 31.02
C LEU A 372 -21.49 -4.87 31.60
N VAL A 373 -22.50 -4.21 31.01
CA VAL A 373 -23.89 -4.26 31.48
C VAL A 373 -24.66 -5.34 30.74
N THR A 374 -24.57 -5.37 29.40
CA THR A 374 -25.38 -6.26 28.57
C THR A 374 -24.65 -7.53 28.14
N ASP A 375 -23.33 -7.61 28.33
CA ASP A 375 -22.46 -8.66 27.79
C ASP A 375 -22.50 -8.78 26.24
N GLU A 376 -23.04 -7.77 25.56
CA GLU A 376 -23.11 -7.69 24.10
C GLU A 376 -22.06 -6.73 23.54
N PHE A 377 -21.64 -6.96 22.30
CA PHE A 377 -20.78 -6.02 21.60
C PHE A 377 -21.56 -4.77 21.16
N LYS A 378 -21.02 -3.59 21.47
CA LYS A 378 -21.52 -2.28 21.02
C LYS A 378 -20.41 -1.51 20.30
N PRO A 379 -20.72 -0.65 19.32
CA PRO A 379 -22.08 -0.34 18.85
C PRO A 379 -22.65 -1.37 17.86
N PHE A 380 -21.86 -2.37 17.45
CA PHE A 380 -22.31 -3.45 16.58
C PHE A 380 -21.60 -4.76 16.92
N SER A 381 -22.18 -5.88 16.50
CA SER A 381 -21.50 -7.18 16.58
C SER A 381 -20.30 -7.22 15.64
N PRO A 382 -19.09 -7.61 16.08
CA PRO A 382 -17.92 -7.75 15.22
C PRO A 382 -18.16 -8.66 14.01
N SER A 383 -19.07 -9.64 14.11
CA SER A 383 -19.46 -10.51 13.00
C SER A 383 -20.19 -9.79 11.86
N ALA A 384 -20.70 -8.58 12.09
CA ALA A 384 -21.30 -7.74 11.06
C ALA A 384 -20.26 -6.96 10.25
N MET A 385 -18.98 -6.97 10.65
CA MET A 385 -17.91 -6.33 9.90
C MET A 385 -17.61 -7.13 8.64
N LEU A 386 -17.94 -6.54 7.48
CA LEU A 386 -17.65 -7.12 6.17
C LEU A 386 -16.36 -6.51 5.59
N PRO A 387 -15.23 -7.24 5.52
CA PRO A 387 -13.93 -6.68 5.11
C PRO A 387 -13.97 -5.98 3.74
N TYR A 388 -14.66 -6.58 2.78
CA TYR A 388 -14.71 -6.10 1.38
C TYR A 388 -15.97 -5.34 1.01
N ALA A 389 -16.88 -5.08 1.97
CA ALA A 389 -18.06 -4.27 1.69
C ALA A 389 -17.68 -2.85 1.27
N ALA A 390 -18.47 -2.31 0.34
CA ALA A 390 -18.37 -0.91 -0.08
C ALA A 390 -18.62 0.02 1.11
N ARG A 391 -17.88 1.12 1.16
CA ARG A 391 -17.96 2.15 2.20
C ARG A 391 -17.79 3.51 1.56
N TRP A 392 -18.27 4.55 2.23
CA TRP A 392 -18.08 5.91 1.71
C TRP A 392 -16.61 6.30 1.70
N ARG A 393 -15.88 6.12 2.81
CA ARG A 393 -14.41 6.23 2.83
C ARG A 393 -13.74 5.24 1.89
N LEU A 394 -12.65 5.69 1.29
CA LEU A 394 -11.82 4.90 0.39
C LEU A 394 -10.53 4.38 1.05
N PHE A 395 -10.37 4.57 2.36
CA PHE A 395 -9.20 4.13 3.11
C PHE A 395 -9.59 3.29 4.31
N ARG A 396 -8.69 2.40 4.73
CA ARG A 396 -8.81 1.65 5.97
C ARG A 396 -8.36 2.50 7.14
N THR A 397 -9.12 2.50 8.22
CA THR A 397 -8.69 3.08 9.48
C THR A 397 -7.90 2.06 10.32
N PRO A 398 -7.20 2.47 11.39
CA PRO A 398 -6.63 1.53 12.36
C PRO A 398 -7.64 0.51 12.90
N ASN A 399 -8.90 0.93 13.13
CA ASN A 399 -9.96 0.01 13.53
C ASN A 399 -10.28 -1.02 12.43
N ASP A 400 -10.38 -0.57 11.17
CA ASP A 400 -10.60 -1.48 10.04
C ASP A 400 -9.48 -2.52 9.94
N ALA A 401 -8.23 -2.07 10.04
CA ALA A 401 -7.05 -2.93 9.94
C ALA A 401 -7.04 -3.98 11.06
N PHE A 402 -7.34 -3.59 12.30
CA PHE A 402 -7.48 -4.52 13.42
C PHE A 402 -8.61 -5.53 13.19
N LEU A 403 -9.80 -5.10 12.77
CA LEU A 403 -10.94 -5.99 12.59
C LEU A 403 -10.77 -6.95 11.41
N ILE A 404 -10.12 -6.50 10.34
CA ILE A 404 -9.94 -7.28 9.11
C ILE A 404 -8.81 -8.29 9.27
N ALA A 405 -7.63 -7.84 9.70
CA ALA A 405 -6.46 -8.69 9.76
C ALA A 405 -6.36 -9.41 11.10
N ASN A 406 -6.70 -8.71 12.20
CA ASN A 406 -6.65 -9.20 13.58
C ASN A 406 -5.32 -9.93 13.89
N THR A 407 -4.22 -9.51 13.26
CA THR A 407 -2.90 -10.14 13.41
C THR A 407 -2.31 -9.79 14.77
N HIS A 408 -1.62 -10.73 15.39
CA HIS A 408 -0.89 -10.46 16.61
C HIS A 408 0.59 -10.73 16.36
N ARG A 409 1.45 -10.10 17.14
CA ARG A 409 2.89 -10.33 17.03
C ARG A 409 3.30 -11.46 17.97
N GLU A 410 4.07 -12.41 17.43
CA GLU A 410 4.78 -13.40 18.24
C GLU A 410 5.72 -12.71 19.24
N GLY A 411 5.79 -13.23 20.48
CA GLY A 411 6.66 -12.70 21.53
C GLY A 411 6.10 -11.49 22.31
N ILE A 412 4.91 -11.00 21.97
CA ILE A 412 4.14 -10.09 22.83
C ILE A 412 2.98 -10.89 23.42
N SER A 413 2.72 -10.72 24.72
CA SER A 413 1.55 -11.33 25.35
C SER A 413 0.28 -10.95 24.57
N PRO A 414 -0.60 -11.91 24.21
CA PRO A 414 -1.88 -11.61 23.57
C PRO A 414 -2.77 -10.64 24.36
N PHE A 415 -2.48 -10.45 25.66
CA PHE A 415 -3.20 -9.57 26.56
C PHE A 415 -2.50 -8.21 26.80
N ASP A 416 -1.38 -7.97 26.12
CA ASP A 416 -0.67 -6.69 26.19
C ASP A 416 -1.47 -5.60 25.46
N ILE A 417 -1.50 -4.40 26.03
CA ILE A 417 -2.17 -3.24 25.44
C ILE A 417 -1.51 -2.79 24.13
N LEU A 418 -0.29 -3.24 23.85
CA LEU A 418 0.43 -2.97 22.61
C LEU A 418 -0.02 -3.86 21.45
N GLN A 419 -0.60 -5.05 21.70
CA GLN A 419 -1.05 -5.94 20.63
C GLN A 419 -2.09 -5.28 19.71
N PRO A 420 -3.14 -4.60 20.22
CA PRO A 420 -4.11 -3.92 19.37
C PRO A 420 -3.49 -2.81 18.53
N ALA A 421 -2.53 -2.07 19.07
CA ALA A 421 -1.84 -1.01 18.33
C ALA A 421 -0.91 -1.59 17.24
N TYR A 422 -0.20 -2.68 17.52
CA TYR A 422 0.55 -3.42 16.52
C TYR A 422 -0.38 -3.92 15.41
N ALA A 423 -1.42 -4.67 15.78
CA ALA A 423 -2.41 -5.24 14.88
C ALA A 423 -3.04 -4.18 13.97
N ALA A 424 -3.37 -3.01 14.53
CA ALA A 424 -3.97 -1.92 13.78
C ALA A 424 -3.00 -1.30 12.78
N LEU A 425 -1.77 -0.99 13.19
CA LEU A 425 -0.82 -0.23 12.37
C LEU A 425 -0.04 -1.09 11.38
N TYR A 426 0.28 -2.31 11.77
CA TYR A 426 0.99 -3.27 10.93
C TYR A 426 0.11 -3.77 9.76
N SER A 427 -1.20 -3.91 9.99
CA SER A 427 -2.12 -4.60 9.06
C SER A 427 -2.76 -3.72 7.99
N GLY A 428 -2.08 -2.65 7.57
CA GLY A 428 -2.58 -1.80 6.49
C GLY A 428 -3.54 -0.69 6.92
N ALA A 429 -3.38 -0.16 8.14
CA ALA A 429 -3.99 1.13 8.47
C ALA A 429 -3.63 2.19 7.41
N ILE A 430 -4.58 3.07 7.10
CA ILE A 430 -4.43 4.22 6.21
C ILE A 430 -4.23 3.80 4.73
N HIS A 431 -4.32 2.50 4.41
CA HIS A 431 -4.19 2.02 3.03
C HIS A 431 -5.49 2.18 2.24
N PRO A 432 -5.40 2.37 0.90
CA PRO A 432 -6.56 2.38 0.01
C PRO A 432 -7.37 1.08 0.08
N SER A 433 -8.69 1.19 -0.04
CA SER A 433 -9.59 0.04 -0.18
C SER A 433 -9.48 -0.60 -1.57
N ALA A 434 -10.11 -1.76 -1.74
CA ALA A 434 -10.20 -2.38 -3.07
C ALA A 434 -10.96 -1.50 -4.08
N GLU A 435 -11.91 -0.69 -3.62
CA GLU A 435 -12.64 0.28 -4.44
C GLU A 435 -11.75 1.47 -4.81
N ALA A 436 -10.94 1.96 -3.87
CA ALA A 436 -9.97 3.02 -4.14
C ALA A 436 -9.00 2.62 -5.24
N HIS A 437 -8.44 1.41 -5.16
CA HIS A 437 -7.58 0.87 -6.20
C HIS A 437 -8.30 0.68 -7.54
N ALA A 438 -9.61 0.43 -7.56
CA ALA A 438 -10.38 0.40 -8.80
C ALA A 438 -10.47 1.80 -9.42
N ILE A 439 -10.77 2.82 -8.63
CA ILE A 439 -10.81 4.23 -9.08
C ILE A 439 -9.44 4.64 -9.65
N VAL A 440 -8.34 4.30 -8.99
CA VAL A 440 -6.98 4.58 -9.49
C VAL A 440 -6.74 3.86 -10.82
N ALA A 441 -7.10 2.56 -10.91
CA ALA A 441 -6.94 1.79 -12.13
C ALA A 441 -7.68 2.41 -13.33
N ASP A 442 -8.91 2.89 -13.12
CA ASP A 442 -9.72 3.54 -14.17
C ASP A 442 -9.05 4.80 -14.73
N HIS A 443 -8.28 5.54 -13.92
CA HIS A 443 -7.54 6.74 -14.37
C HIS A 443 -6.16 6.40 -14.95
N VAL A 444 -5.55 5.27 -14.55
CA VAL A 444 -4.29 4.77 -15.11
C VAL A 444 -4.50 4.15 -16.50
N LEU A 445 -5.64 3.50 -16.71
CA LEU A 445 -5.91 2.70 -17.92
C LEU A 445 -5.84 3.50 -19.24
N PRO A 446 -6.33 4.75 -19.35
CA PRO A 446 -6.13 5.57 -20.54
C PRO A 446 -4.66 5.81 -20.90
N TYR A 447 -3.81 6.04 -19.89
CA TYR A 447 -2.37 6.20 -20.09
C TYR A 447 -1.72 4.89 -20.54
N ALA A 448 -2.06 3.78 -19.89
CA ALA A 448 -1.58 2.46 -20.26
C ALA A 448 -1.95 2.10 -21.72
N ARG A 449 -3.19 2.36 -22.15
CA ARG A 449 -3.64 2.15 -23.53
C ARG A 449 -2.80 2.98 -24.51
N LYS A 450 -2.64 4.27 -24.24
CA LYS A 450 -1.84 5.18 -25.09
C LYS A 450 -0.38 4.75 -25.21
N VAL A 451 0.23 4.27 -24.12
CA VAL A 451 1.60 3.73 -24.14
C VAL A 451 1.68 2.50 -25.04
N LEU A 452 0.70 1.58 -24.96
CA LEU A 452 0.69 0.32 -25.71
C LEU A 452 0.27 0.47 -27.18
N GLU A 453 -0.50 1.51 -27.53
CA GLU A 453 -0.90 1.82 -28.91
C GLU A 453 0.22 2.45 -29.73
N ARG A 454 1.21 3.07 -29.07
CA ARG A 454 2.43 3.58 -29.74
C ARG A 454 3.19 2.40 -30.32
N ARG A 455 3.00 2.14 -31.62
CA ARG A 455 3.83 1.19 -32.37
C ARG A 455 5.30 1.59 -32.22
N PRO A 456 6.23 0.62 -32.09
CA PRO A 456 7.65 0.91 -32.26
C PRO A 456 7.86 1.63 -33.59
N ALA A 457 8.81 2.58 -33.64
CA ALA A 457 9.20 3.19 -34.91
C ALA A 457 9.53 2.08 -35.93
N PRO A 458 9.07 2.22 -37.20
CA PRO A 458 9.36 1.25 -38.24
C PRO A 458 10.89 1.14 -38.41
N GLY A 459 11.43 -0.04 -38.10
CA GLY A 459 12.88 -0.32 -38.09
C GLY A 459 13.36 -1.32 -37.03
N SER A 460 12.51 -1.70 -36.06
CA SER A 460 12.88 -2.64 -34.97
C SER A 460 12.40 -4.09 -35.15
N ILE A 461 11.75 -4.40 -36.28
CA ILE A 461 11.33 -5.76 -36.61
C ILE A 461 12.20 -6.21 -37.79
N GLU A 462 13.34 -6.82 -37.50
CA GLU A 462 13.94 -7.76 -38.45
C GLU A 462 12.99 -8.95 -38.54
N VAL A 463 12.16 -8.96 -39.58
CA VAL A 463 11.51 -10.18 -40.03
C VAL A 463 12.64 -11.09 -40.51
N ARG A 464 13.07 -12.04 -39.67
CA ARG A 464 13.94 -13.12 -40.15
C ARG A 464 13.15 -13.88 -41.21
N PRO A 465 13.63 -13.98 -42.46
CA PRO A 465 12.99 -14.83 -43.44
C PRO A 465 12.99 -16.27 -42.92
N THR A 466 11.83 -16.90 -42.97
CA THR A 466 11.69 -18.35 -42.77
C THR A 466 12.65 -19.06 -43.72
N PRO A 467 13.45 -20.03 -43.26
CA PRO A 467 14.30 -20.79 -44.16
C PRO A 467 13.40 -21.56 -45.14
N GLU A 468 13.58 -21.28 -46.43
CA GLU A 468 12.97 -22.04 -47.50
C GLU A 468 13.37 -23.51 -47.36
N ASN A 469 12.36 -24.38 -47.37
CA ASN A 469 12.55 -25.81 -47.53
C ASN A 469 13.29 -26.06 -48.86
N ARG A 470 14.59 -26.35 -48.79
CA ARG A 470 15.25 -27.11 -49.85
C ARG A 470 14.64 -28.51 -49.85
N GLN A 471 13.66 -28.71 -50.73
CA GLN A 471 13.34 -30.05 -51.20
C GLN A 471 14.55 -30.55 -52.00
N GLU A 472 15.16 -31.61 -51.49
CA GLU A 472 16.12 -32.43 -52.20
C GLU A 472 15.45 -32.99 -53.47
N GLY A 473 16.07 -32.71 -54.61
CA GLY A 473 15.70 -33.31 -55.89
C GLY A 473 16.06 -34.79 -55.93
N ARG A 474 15.20 -35.57 -56.58
CA ARG A 474 15.56 -36.82 -57.24
C ARG A 474 16.17 -36.53 -58.60
#